data_AF-A0A8S3FPP1-F1
#
_entry.id   AF-A0A8S3FPP1-F1
#
_cell.length_a   1.000
_cell.length_b   1.000
_cell.length_c   1.000
_cell.angle_alpha   90.00
_cell.angle_beta   90.00
_cell.angle_gamma   90.00
#
_symmetry.space_group_name_H-M   'P 1'
#
loop_
_entity.id
_entity.type
_entity.pdbx_description
1 polymer ?
#
loop_
_entity_poly.entity_id
_entity_poly.type
_entity_poly.pdbx_seq_one_letter_code
_entity_poly.pdbx_strand_id
1 'polypeptide(L)'
;RIDSPRPLVHQLIRHLLIDVGRQHPQALIYPLVVASKSVVRDREVAANRVLNNMREHSHTLVQQALVVSEELIRISILWHEKWHEGLEEASRQYFGDRSIAGMIDTLEPLHAAIERGSTTLNERTFLDSYSNDLTQAHECIRRYQRTKDQRELHQAWDLYHQVFKRIHAQ
;
A
#
# COMPACT_ATOMS: atom_id res chain seq x y z
N ARG A 1 0.37 10.85 23.83
CA ARG A 1 0.39 10.23 22.48
C ARG A 1 1.77 10.41 21.88
N ILE A 2 2.26 9.44 21.09
CA ILE A 2 3.61 9.46 20.52
C ILE A 2 3.83 10.64 19.55
N ASP A 3 2.76 11.15 18.96
CA ASP A 3 2.67 12.27 18.02
C ASP A 3 2.15 13.56 18.67
N SER A 4 2.38 13.74 19.98
CA SER A 4 1.97 14.96 20.69
C SER A 4 2.65 16.21 20.09
N PRO A 5 1.90 17.29 19.78
CA PRO A 5 2.48 18.55 19.28
C PRO A 5 3.26 19.30 20.38
N ARG A 6 3.05 18.95 21.65
CA ARG A 6 3.79 19.53 22.79
C ARG A 6 5.15 18.85 22.92
N PRO A 7 6.28 19.55 22.75
CA PRO A 7 7.60 18.94 22.66
C PRO A 7 8.05 18.26 23.96
N LEU A 8 7.76 18.86 25.12
CA LEU A 8 8.12 18.27 26.42
C LEU A 8 7.37 16.95 26.68
N VAL A 9 6.08 16.92 26.38
CA VAL A 9 5.25 15.70 26.52
C VAL A 9 5.72 14.63 25.55
N HIS A 10 6.01 15.01 24.31
CA HIS A 10 6.54 14.10 23.29
C HIS A 10 7.87 13.47 23.75
N GLN A 11 8.81 14.27 24.25
CA GLN A 11 10.11 13.80 24.71
C GLN A 11 9.97 12.84 25.90
N LEU A 12 9.12 13.16 26.87
CA LEU A 12 8.90 12.33 28.05
C LEU A 12 8.25 10.99 27.68
N ILE A 13 7.24 10.99 26.80
CA ILE A 13 6.63 9.76 26.30
C ILE A 13 7.66 8.92 25.54
N ARG A 14 8.49 9.55 24.71
CA ARG A 14 9.53 8.84 23.95
C ARG A 14 10.54 8.16 24.88
N HIS A 15 11.02 8.85 25.93
CA HIS A 15 11.93 8.23 26.91
C HIS A 15 11.25 7.07 27.64
N LEU A 16 10.00 7.25 28.08
CA LEU A 16 9.23 6.17 28.71
C LEU A 16 9.09 4.95 27.80
N LEU A 17 8.78 5.14 26.51
CA LEU A 17 8.67 4.06 25.55
C LEU A 17 10.02 3.36 25.29
N ILE A 18 11.12 4.10 25.31
CA ILE A 18 12.47 3.52 25.21
C ILE A 18 12.76 2.64 26.44
N ASP A 19 12.45 3.13 27.65
CA ASP A 19 12.69 2.39 28.88
C ASP A 19 11.81 1.14 28.98
N VAL A 20 10.53 1.24 28.63
CA VAL A 20 9.63 0.08 28.52
C VAL A 20 10.10 -0.87 27.42
N GLY A 21 10.59 -0.36 26.29
CA GLY A 21 11.12 -1.16 25.20
C GLY A 21 12.32 -2.01 25.61
N ARG A 22 13.17 -1.50 26.51
CA ARG A 22 14.32 -2.24 27.04
C ARG A 22 13.92 -3.41 27.94
N GLN A 23 12.89 -3.24 28.78
CA GLN A 23 12.46 -4.26 29.75
C GLN A 23 11.41 -5.22 29.17
N HIS A 24 10.50 -4.72 28.34
CA HIS A 24 9.34 -5.43 27.81
C HIS A 24 9.15 -5.17 26.31
N PRO A 25 10.13 -5.54 25.45
CA PRO A 25 10.07 -5.22 24.02
C PRO A 25 8.85 -5.85 23.32
N GLN A 26 8.40 -7.02 23.77
CA GLN A 26 7.21 -7.71 23.23
C GLN A 26 5.90 -6.93 23.43
N ALA A 27 5.80 -6.07 24.45
CA ALA A 27 4.61 -5.27 24.70
C ALA A 27 4.49 -4.08 23.73
N LEU A 28 5.63 -3.57 23.24
CA LEU A 28 5.66 -2.39 22.37
C LEU A 28 5.79 -2.73 20.88
N ILE A 29 6.24 -3.93 20.54
CA ILE A 29 6.65 -4.22 19.16
C ILE A 29 5.51 -4.03 18.14
N TYR A 30 4.34 -4.63 18.34
CA TYR A 30 3.24 -4.53 17.38
C TYR A 30 2.63 -3.12 17.29
N PRO A 31 2.32 -2.42 18.42
CA PRO A 31 1.85 -1.04 18.35
C PRO A 31 2.84 -0.10 17.63
N LEU A 32 4.15 -0.29 17.84
CA LEU A 32 5.18 0.53 17.19
C LEU A 32 5.33 0.20 15.70
N VAL A 33 5.29 -1.07 15.31
CA VAL A 33 5.36 -1.49 13.89
C VAL A 33 4.16 -0.97 13.10
N VAL A 34 2.97 -0.93 13.70
CA VAL A 34 1.80 -0.30 13.06
C VAL A 34 1.99 1.21 12.96
N ALA A 35 2.46 1.86 14.04
CA ALA A 35 2.68 3.30 14.06
C ALA A 35 3.80 3.75 13.09
N SER A 36 4.79 2.91 12.81
CA SER A 36 5.89 3.21 11.88
C SER A 36 5.47 3.21 10.41
N LYS A 37 4.27 2.70 10.09
CA LYS A 37 3.68 2.71 8.74
C LYS A 37 2.55 3.76 8.61
N SER A 38 2.46 4.70 9.54
CA SER A 38 1.40 5.71 9.56
C SER A 38 1.55 6.73 8.44
N VAL A 39 0.41 7.14 7.84
CA VAL A 39 0.36 8.29 6.92
C VAL A 39 0.70 9.63 7.59
N VAL A 40 0.60 9.70 8.92
CA VAL A 40 0.98 10.89 9.69
C VAL A 40 2.47 10.86 9.96
N ARG A 41 3.22 11.71 9.25
CA ARG A 41 4.69 11.77 9.30
C ARG A 41 5.27 11.88 10.70
N ASP A 42 4.70 12.70 11.57
CA ASP A 42 5.20 12.84 12.95
C ASP A 42 5.08 11.55 13.75
N ARG A 43 4.00 10.80 13.55
CA ARG A 43 3.78 9.50 14.20
C ARG A 43 4.75 8.46 13.65
N GLU A 44 4.91 8.43 12.33
CA GLU A 44 5.83 7.55 11.62
C GLU A 44 7.28 7.74 12.11
N VAL A 45 7.76 9.00 12.10
CA VAL A 45 9.12 9.36 12.53
C VAL A 45 9.33 9.02 14.01
N ALA A 46 8.36 9.32 14.86
CA ALA A 46 8.48 9.05 16.30
C ALA A 46 8.52 7.54 16.61
N ALA A 47 7.66 6.76 15.95
CA ALA A 47 7.65 5.30 16.08
C ALA A 47 8.95 4.67 15.57
N ASN A 48 9.43 5.09 14.39
CA ASN A 48 10.69 4.63 13.82
C ASN A 48 11.89 4.95 14.73
N ARG A 49 11.89 6.10 15.41
CA ARG A 49 12.94 6.43 16.38
C ARG A 49 12.96 5.46 17.57
N VAL A 50 11.80 5.12 18.12
CA VAL A 50 11.72 4.15 19.23
C VAL A 50 12.12 2.74 18.75
N LEU A 51 11.63 2.31 17.59
CA LEU A 51 12.02 1.02 16.98
C LEU A 51 13.53 0.95 16.73
N ASN A 52 14.14 2.04 16.23
CA ASN A 52 15.58 2.11 16.01
C ASN A 52 16.37 1.92 17.31
N ASN A 53 15.92 2.54 18.41
CA ASN A 53 16.57 2.31 19.70
C ASN A 53 16.35 0.87 20.19
N MET A 54 15.15 0.31 20.00
CA MET A 54 14.87 -1.09 20.36
C MET A 54 15.73 -2.08 19.57
N ARG A 55 16.18 -1.75 18.36
CA ARG A 55 17.10 -2.60 17.58
C ARG A 55 18.46 -2.76 18.25
N GLU A 56 18.90 -1.84 19.10
CA GLU A 56 20.20 -1.93 19.79
C GLU A 56 20.27 -3.16 20.73
N HIS A 57 19.14 -3.55 21.33
CA HIS A 57 19.08 -4.66 22.30
C HIS A 57 18.17 -5.81 21.86
N SER A 58 17.24 -5.58 20.93
CA SER A 58 16.26 -6.57 20.48
C SER A 58 16.13 -6.62 18.95
N HIS A 59 17.27 -6.52 18.25
CA HIS A 59 17.36 -6.53 16.78
C HIS A 59 16.52 -7.62 16.12
N THR A 60 16.74 -8.88 16.51
CA THR A 60 16.07 -10.05 15.91
C THR A 60 14.55 -9.98 16.06
N LEU A 61 14.06 -9.60 17.24
CA LEU A 61 12.62 -9.45 17.50
C LEU A 61 12.03 -8.35 16.62
N VAL A 62 12.71 -7.20 16.52
CA VAL A 62 12.24 -6.09 15.68
C VAL A 62 12.19 -6.51 14.21
N GLN A 63 13.24 -7.15 13.71
CA GLN A 63 13.29 -7.62 12.33
C GLN A 63 12.20 -8.65 12.02
N GLN A 64 12.02 -9.65 12.90
CA GLN A 64 10.97 -10.66 12.75
C GLN A 64 9.58 -10.03 12.74
N ALA A 65 9.29 -9.12 13.67
CA ALA A 65 7.98 -8.48 13.75
C ALA A 65 7.67 -7.59 12.53
N LEU A 66 8.69 -6.92 11.96
CA LEU A 66 8.53 -6.16 10.72
C LEU A 66 8.14 -7.06 9.55
N VAL A 67 8.87 -8.16 9.34
CA VAL A 67 8.57 -9.15 8.30
C VAL A 67 7.17 -9.72 8.49
N VAL A 68 6.84 -10.18 9.70
CA VAL A 68 5.51 -10.73 10.02
C VAL A 68 4.41 -9.69 9.75
N SER A 69 4.59 -8.44 10.15
CA SER A 69 3.59 -7.39 9.88
C SER A 69 3.40 -7.14 8.39
N GLU A 70 4.47 -7.10 7.60
CA GLU A 70 4.39 -6.90 6.15
C GLU A 70 3.68 -8.06 5.47
N GLU A 71 4.04 -9.29 5.82
CA GLU A 71 3.45 -10.47 5.22
C GLU A 71 2.00 -10.69 5.68
N LEU A 72 1.65 -10.38 6.94
CA LEU A 72 0.26 -10.40 7.39
C LEU A 72 -0.61 -9.41 6.60
N ILE A 73 -0.09 -8.22 6.29
CA ILE A 73 -0.81 -7.26 5.44
C ILE A 73 -0.94 -7.81 4.01
N ARG A 74 0.12 -8.42 3.47
CA ARG A 74 0.13 -8.98 2.11
C ARG A 74 -0.88 -10.12 1.94
N ILE A 75 -0.94 -11.05 2.89
CA ILE A 75 -1.88 -12.18 2.81
C ILE A 75 -3.32 -11.79 3.12
N SER A 76 -3.53 -10.65 3.79
CA SER A 76 -4.88 -10.17 4.11
C SER A 76 -5.59 -9.56 2.90
N ILE A 77 -4.84 -9.10 1.89
CA ILE A 77 -5.40 -8.53 0.65
C ILE A 77 -4.47 -8.88 -0.51
N LEU A 78 -4.86 -9.90 -1.26
CA LEU A 78 -4.16 -10.38 -2.45
C LEU A 78 -4.26 -9.37 -3.60
N TRP A 79 -3.39 -9.49 -4.60
CA TRP A 79 -3.42 -8.61 -5.77
C TRP A 79 -4.73 -8.72 -6.54
N HIS A 80 -5.31 -9.92 -6.66
CA HIS A 80 -6.63 -10.12 -7.27
C HIS A 80 -7.71 -9.28 -6.56
N GLU A 81 -7.74 -9.29 -5.23
CA GLU A 81 -8.70 -8.54 -4.43
C GLU A 81 -8.49 -7.02 -4.58
N LYS A 82 -7.22 -6.56 -4.51
CA LYS A 82 -6.87 -5.15 -4.72
C LYS A 82 -7.28 -4.65 -6.10
N TRP A 83 -7.05 -5.45 -7.13
CA TRP A 83 -7.43 -5.11 -8.50
C TRP A 83 -8.94 -5.16 -8.70
N HIS A 84 -9.64 -6.14 -8.11
CA HIS A 84 -11.09 -6.20 -8.17
C HIS A 84 -11.73 -4.96 -7.53
N GLU A 85 -11.38 -4.65 -6.27
CA GLU A 85 -11.90 -3.48 -5.55
C GLU A 85 -11.51 -2.17 -6.25
N GLY A 86 -10.24 -2.04 -6.67
CA GLY A 86 -9.75 -0.85 -7.34
C GLY A 86 -10.42 -0.59 -8.69
N LEU A 87 -10.69 -1.64 -9.48
CA LEU A 87 -11.41 -1.51 -10.75
C LEU A 87 -12.88 -1.19 -10.55
N GLU A 88 -13.51 -1.73 -9.51
CA GLU A 88 -14.89 -1.40 -9.14
C GLU A 88 -15.02 0.07 -8.71
N GLU A 89 -14.10 0.56 -7.87
CA GLU A 89 -14.01 1.96 -7.46
C GLU A 89 -13.77 2.89 -8.65
N ALA A 90 -12.78 2.58 -9.49
CA ALA A 90 -12.48 3.34 -10.69
C ALA A 90 -13.68 3.39 -11.66
N SER A 91 -14.40 2.27 -11.78
CA SER A 91 -15.61 2.17 -12.62
C SER A 91 -16.72 3.08 -12.10
N ARG A 92 -16.96 3.09 -10.78
CA ARG A 92 -17.95 3.98 -10.16
C ARG A 92 -17.62 5.45 -10.40
N GLN A 93 -16.36 5.83 -10.24
CA GLN A 93 -15.92 7.21 -10.45
C GLN A 93 -16.04 7.63 -11.92
N TYR A 94 -15.74 6.74 -12.87
CA TYR A 94 -15.82 7.03 -14.29
C TYR A 94 -17.27 7.06 -14.82
N PHE A 95 -18.07 6.02 -14.55
CA PHE A 95 -19.42 5.90 -15.09
C PHE A 95 -20.48 6.63 -14.24
N GLY A 96 -20.31 6.65 -12.92
CA GLY A 96 -21.21 7.32 -11.99
C GLY A 96 -20.91 8.82 -11.89
N ASP A 97 -19.73 9.15 -11.37
CA ASP A 97 -19.36 10.54 -11.05
C ASP A 97 -18.80 11.32 -12.24
N ARG A 98 -18.54 10.66 -13.38
CA ARG A 98 -17.87 11.22 -14.57
C ARG A 98 -16.51 11.85 -14.26
N SER A 99 -15.85 11.35 -13.21
CA SER A 99 -14.55 11.83 -12.74
C SER A 99 -13.43 10.95 -13.30
N ILE A 100 -12.82 11.41 -14.40
CA ILE A 100 -11.67 10.72 -15.00
C ILE A 100 -10.41 10.90 -14.14
N ALA A 101 -10.27 12.06 -13.49
CA ALA A 101 -9.13 12.32 -12.61
C ALA A 101 -9.11 11.37 -11.41
N GLY A 102 -10.26 11.21 -10.72
CA GLY A 102 -10.36 10.28 -9.59
C GLY A 102 -10.07 8.84 -10.01
N MET A 103 -10.61 8.43 -11.17
CA MET A 103 -10.39 7.08 -11.72
C MET A 103 -8.89 6.79 -11.89
N ILE A 104 -8.14 7.75 -12.45
CA ILE A 104 -6.68 7.64 -12.61
C ILE A 104 -6.01 7.58 -11.23
N ASP A 105 -6.37 8.47 -10.31
CA ASP A 105 -5.77 8.53 -8.97
C ASP A 105 -5.98 7.21 -8.19
N THR A 106 -7.06 6.49 -8.47
CA THR A 106 -7.34 5.16 -7.89
C THR A 106 -6.51 4.05 -8.53
N LEU A 107 -6.29 4.10 -9.85
CA LEU A 107 -5.58 3.05 -10.60
C LEU A 107 -4.05 3.19 -10.56
N GLU A 108 -3.53 4.42 -10.45
CA GLU A 108 -2.08 4.70 -10.46
C GLU A 108 -1.31 3.92 -9.38
N PRO A 109 -1.76 3.87 -8.11
CA PRO A 109 -1.06 3.10 -7.07
C PRO A 109 -1.06 1.59 -7.34
N LEU A 110 -2.07 1.06 -8.04
CA LEU A 110 -2.15 -0.35 -8.40
C LEU A 110 -1.15 -0.69 -9.51
N HIS A 111 -1.04 0.17 -10.53
CA HIS A 111 0.00 0.03 -11.55
C HIS A 111 1.40 0.15 -10.97
N ALA A 112 1.63 1.11 -10.09
CA ALA A 112 2.90 1.25 -9.38
C ALA A 112 3.25 0.01 -8.53
N ALA A 113 2.26 -0.73 -8.04
CA ALA A 113 2.49 -2.00 -7.35
C ALA A 113 2.96 -3.10 -8.31
N ILE A 114 2.37 -3.19 -9.50
CA ILE A 114 2.78 -4.13 -10.57
C ILE A 114 4.19 -3.82 -11.08
N GLU A 115 4.49 -2.53 -11.33
CA GLU A 115 5.79 -2.10 -11.85
C GLU A 115 6.96 -2.40 -10.89
N ARG A 116 6.69 -2.48 -9.58
CA ARG A 116 7.68 -2.93 -8.58
C ARG A 116 8.04 -4.42 -8.70
N GLY A 117 7.23 -5.21 -9.39
CA GLY A 117 7.43 -6.64 -9.62
C GLY A 117 6.87 -7.54 -8.51
N SER A 118 6.78 -8.84 -8.82
CA SER A 118 6.31 -9.86 -7.89
C SER A 118 7.39 -10.26 -6.90
N THR A 119 7.00 -10.39 -5.63
CA THR A 119 7.83 -10.93 -4.54
C THR A 119 7.44 -12.36 -4.15
N THR A 120 6.19 -12.75 -4.40
CA THR A 120 5.67 -14.09 -4.08
C THR A 120 5.20 -14.85 -5.31
N LEU A 121 5.01 -16.16 -5.17
CA LEU A 121 4.51 -17.01 -6.26
C LEU A 121 3.11 -16.58 -6.71
N ASN A 122 2.20 -16.24 -5.79
CA ASN A 122 0.85 -15.78 -6.13
C ASN A 122 0.87 -14.47 -6.92
N GLU A 123 1.72 -13.52 -6.53
CA GLU A 123 1.92 -12.27 -7.28
C GLU A 123 2.51 -12.54 -8.67
N ARG A 124 3.42 -13.51 -8.78
CA ARG A 124 3.97 -13.92 -10.08
C ARG A 124 2.89 -14.53 -10.98
N THR A 125 2.07 -15.42 -10.45
CA THR A 125 0.94 -16.01 -11.19
C THR A 125 -0.06 -14.95 -11.66
N PHE A 126 -0.31 -13.93 -10.83
CA PHE A 126 -1.11 -12.77 -11.23
C PHE A 126 -0.45 -12.02 -12.40
N LEU A 127 0.84 -11.70 -12.30
CA LEU A 127 1.58 -11.02 -13.37
C LEU A 127 1.56 -11.82 -14.67
N ASP A 128 1.84 -13.12 -14.61
CA ASP A 128 1.87 -13.99 -15.78
C ASP A 128 0.51 -14.01 -16.51
N SER A 129 -0.58 -13.82 -15.77
CA SER A 129 -1.96 -13.85 -16.31
C SER A 129 -2.46 -12.49 -16.82
N TYR A 130 -2.08 -11.38 -16.16
CA TYR A 130 -2.73 -10.07 -16.36
C TYR A 130 -1.77 -8.92 -16.72
N SER A 131 -0.45 -9.10 -16.59
CA SER A 131 0.52 -7.99 -16.71
C SER A 131 0.48 -7.30 -18.07
N ASN A 132 0.33 -8.06 -19.15
CA ASN A 132 0.28 -7.51 -20.51
C ASN A 132 -0.93 -6.58 -20.68
N ASP A 133 -2.13 -7.08 -20.37
CA ASP A 133 -3.38 -6.34 -20.51
C ASP A 133 -3.38 -5.08 -19.62
N LEU A 134 -2.90 -5.19 -18.37
CA LEU A 134 -2.82 -4.06 -17.44
C LEU A 134 -1.80 -3.00 -17.85
N THR A 135 -0.62 -3.41 -18.33
CA THR A 135 0.42 -2.48 -18.81
C THR A 135 -0.06 -1.74 -20.05
N GLN A 136 -0.70 -2.44 -20.97
CA GLN A 136 -1.24 -1.85 -22.20
C GLN A 136 -2.38 -0.86 -21.88
N ALA A 137 -3.26 -1.21 -20.94
CA ALA A 137 -4.29 -0.29 -20.44
C ALA A 137 -3.69 0.96 -19.79
N HIS A 138 -2.61 0.80 -19.01
CA HIS A 138 -1.90 1.91 -18.38
C HIS A 138 -1.25 2.84 -19.40
N GLU A 139 -0.67 2.30 -20.47
CA GLU A 139 -0.13 3.10 -21.58
C GLU A 139 -1.22 3.93 -22.26
N CYS A 140 -2.40 3.35 -22.51
CA CYS A 140 -3.55 4.07 -23.05
C CYS A 140 -4.01 5.21 -22.12
N ILE A 141 -4.06 5.00 -20.80
CA ILE A 141 -4.32 6.08 -19.83
C ILE A 141 -3.26 7.20 -19.93
N ARG A 142 -1.97 6.85 -19.99
CA ARG A 142 -0.88 7.83 -20.11
C ARG A 142 -0.93 8.60 -21.43
N ARG A 143 -1.35 7.95 -22.53
CA ARG A 143 -1.60 8.63 -23.82
C ARG A 143 -2.78 9.58 -23.72
N TYR A 144 -3.89 9.14 -23.14
CA TYR A 144 -5.07 9.98 -22.89
C TYR A 144 -4.71 11.23 -22.07
N GLN A 145 -3.85 11.12 -21.05
CA GLN A 145 -3.42 12.29 -20.28
C GLN A 145 -2.71 13.35 -21.14
N ARG A 146 -1.99 12.93 -22.18
CA ARG A 146 -1.27 13.81 -23.13
C ARG A 146 -2.15 14.34 -24.26
N THR A 147 -2.94 13.48 -24.88
CA THR A 147 -3.72 13.81 -26.11
C THR A 147 -5.15 14.26 -25.81
N LYS A 148 -5.70 13.87 -24.66
CA LYS A 148 -7.12 14.00 -24.29
C LYS A 148 -8.09 13.31 -25.25
N ASP A 149 -7.61 12.32 -26.01
CA ASP A 149 -8.44 11.54 -26.94
C ASP A 149 -9.25 10.45 -26.21
N GLN A 150 -10.58 10.56 -26.26
CA GLN A 150 -11.52 9.61 -25.64
C GLN A 150 -11.38 8.18 -26.17
N ARG A 151 -10.83 7.98 -27.38
CA ARG A 151 -10.62 6.65 -27.95
C ARG A 151 -9.63 5.82 -27.14
N GLU A 152 -8.54 6.44 -26.71
CA GLU A 152 -7.51 5.81 -25.86
C GLU A 152 -8.11 5.41 -24.50
N LEU A 153 -9.00 6.25 -23.96
CA LEU A 153 -9.68 5.94 -22.70
C LEU A 153 -10.65 4.77 -22.83
N HIS A 154 -11.39 4.69 -23.94
CA HIS A 154 -12.29 3.56 -24.19
C HIS A 154 -11.50 2.24 -24.34
N GLN A 155 -10.40 2.27 -25.09
CA GLN A 155 -9.51 1.13 -25.25
C GLN A 155 -8.92 0.64 -23.92
N ALA A 156 -8.49 1.57 -23.05
CA ALA A 156 -8.02 1.21 -21.71
C ALA A 156 -9.13 0.50 -20.91
N TRP A 157 -10.36 1.00 -20.98
CA TRP A 157 -11.50 0.42 -20.27
C TRP A 157 -11.88 -0.98 -20.78
N ASP A 158 -11.78 -1.24 -22.07
CA ASP A 158 -12.03 -2.57 -22.62
C ASP A 158 -11.06 -3.60 -22.03
N LEU A 159 -9.78 -3.24 -21.90
CA LEU A 159 -8.75 -4.08 -21.28
C LEU A 159 -9.02 -4.27 -19.78
N TYR A 160 -9.30 -3.19 -19.05
CA TYR A 160 -9.63 -3.29 -17.62
C TYR A 160 -10.87 -4.14 -17.35
N HIS A 161 -11.90 -4.02 -18.18
CA HIS A 161 -13.12 -4.80 -18.04
C HIS A 161 -12.90 -6.29 -18.34
N GLN A 162 -12.03 -6.63 -19.31
CA GLN A 162 -11.62 -8.01 -19.55
C GLN A 162 -10.88 -8.60 -18.34
N VAL A 163 -9.94 -7.85 -17.76
CA VAL A 163 -9.22 -8.27 -16.55
C VAL A 163 -10.19 -8.43 -15.38
N PHE A 164 -11.08 -7.47 -15.15
CA PHE A 164 -12.09 -7.52 -14.10
C PHE A 164 -12.96 -8.78 -14.18
N LYS A 165 -13.46 -9.11 -15.39
CA LYS A 165 -14.25 -10.32 -15.62
C LYS A 165 -13.48 -11.60 -15.35
N ARG A 166 -12.21 -11.67 -15.73
CA ARG A 166 -11.35 -12.83 -15.47
C ARG A 166 -11.06 -13.00 -13.98
N ILE A 167 -10.82 -11.90 -13.26
CA ILE A 167 -10.63 -11.92 -11.81
C ILE A 167 -11.91 -12.36 -11.10
N HIS A 168 -13.08 -11.87 -11.51
CA HIS A 168 -14.37 -12.26 -10.93
C HIS A 168 -14.76 -13.72 -11.20
N ALA A 169 -14.23 -14.32 -12.25
CA ALA A 169 -14.49 -15.71 -12.61
C ALA A 169 -13.61 -16.73 -11.86
N GLN A 170 -12.58 -16.27 -11.14
CA GLN A 170 -11.71 -17.09 -10.29
C GLN A 170 -12.26 -17.16 -8.86
#